data_AF-A0A8J2UH57-F1
#
_entry.id   AF-A0A8J2UH57-F1
#
_cell.length_a   1.000
_cell.length_b   1.000
_cell.length_c   1.000
_cell.angle_alpha   90.00
_cell.angle_beta   90.00
_cell.angle_gamma   90.00
#
_symmetry.space_group_name_H-M   'P 1'
#
loop_
_entity.id
_entity.type
_entity.pdbx_description
1 polymer ?
#
loop_
_entity_poly.entity_id
_entity_poly.type
_entity_poly.pdbx_seq_one_letter_code
_entity_poly.pdbx_strand_id
1 'polypeptide(L)'
;MKLLFKKRMVLFFALYCNLAASPGAAAQDLPGNGDLKKLQASYQSLGNDLDQQSLHLLENLRDKESRLQKKLPGRDSTGARELLAQGETAYSRLAARLKSPADKTPLKEYIPGLDSMHTAVGFLLAKGSALPAGQLQQLQGLSSQLQQLEGKVQAANEVQDFVRQREQLLKAQLSRYGFDKELTGINKQVYYYQQRLLQYKSALNDREKAKEMLLAGVSQLPAFQRYMQKYGILARLCPAPADAASEKTLAGLQTSDQVRQAIGRVTGMQADQGGQGGQGNAGQYLEQQVQAAEGELDKLKGKLNQLGATSGSTNMTMPNFQPDGQKTKKFLQRLEFGWNLQSQGARTLLPAATDFGLSLGYRLSDKASLGIGGSYRLGWGSSISHIRLSNQGLGIRSYVDIKAKGSIWISGGLEGNYYQDFQNLRQLDPRIAAWQKSALLGITKKYQLSRHKEGRMQLLYDFLAGQQTPHAQPLQFRVGCSL
;
A
#
# COMPACT_ATOMS: atom_id res chain seq x y z
N MET A 1 -23.50 28.13 63.07
CA MET A 1 -22.35 27.23 62.76
C MET A 1 -22.20 26.97 61.26
N LYS A 2 -22.30 28.04 60.47
CA LYS A 2 -22.12 28.12 59.02
C LYS A 2 -21.15 29.29 58.82
N LEU A 3 -19.84 29.08 58.79
CA LEU A 3 -18.87 30.08 58.24
C LEU A 3 -17.37 29.66 58.25
N LEU A 4 -17.01 28.39 58.49
CA LEU A 4 -15.58 28.02 58.67
C LEU A 4 -15.00 27.04 57.64
N PHE A 5 -15.74 26.68 56.59
CA PHE A 5 -15.29 25.66 55.61
C PHE A 5 -15.03 26.19 54.19
N LYS A 6 -14.90 27.51 54.00
CA LYS A 6 -14.75 28.13 52.66
C LYS A 6 -13.47 28.95 52.45
N LYS A 7 -12.48 28.86 53.35
CA LYS A 7 -11.24 29.70 53.30
C LYS A 7 -9.91 28.94 53.33
N ARG A 8 -9.88 27.64 53.05
CA ARG A 8 -8.62 26.85 52.95
C ARG A 8 -8.38 26.16 51.60
N MET A 9 -9.06 26.61 50.55
CA MET A 9 -8.84 26.13 49.17
C MET A 9 -8.61 27.29 48.21
N VAL A 10 -7.87 28.31 48.66
CA VAL A 10 -7.47 29.46 47.80
C VAL A 10 -5.99 29.83 48.00
N LEU A 11 -5.21 29.10 48.83
CA LEU A 11 -3.82 29.46 49.14
C LEU A 11 -2.77 28.36 48.94
N PHE A 12 -3.10 27.26 48.26
CA PHE A 12 -2.14 26.23 47.87
C PHE A 12 -2.45 25.72 46.46
N PHE A 13 -2.14 26.58 45.48
CA PHE A 13 -1.62 26.28 44.13
C PHE A 13 -1.67 27.51 43.21
N ALA A 14 -1.64 28.72 43.79
CA ALA A 14 -1.04 29.90 43.15
C ALA A 14 0.50 29.77 43.13
N LEU A 15 0.99 28.61 42.67
CA LEU A 15 2.39 28.31 42.41
C LEU A 15 2.50 27.49 41.10
N TYR A 16 1.71 27.87 40.09
CA TYR A 16 1.80 27.32 38.73
C TYR A 16 1.62 28.41 37.65
N CYS A 17 1.92 29.67 37.99
CA CYS A 17 2.17 30.73 37.02
C CYS A 17 3.61 31.22 37.22
N ASN A 18 4.53 30.51 36.58
CA ASN A 18 5.85 30.94 36.07
C ASN A 18 6.76 29.71 35.94
N LEU A 19 6.35 28.74 35.13
CA LEU A 19 7.34 28.03 34.35
C LEU A 19 7.34 28.70 32.98
N ALA A 20 8.29 29.61 32.79
CA ALA A 20 8.81 29.89 31.47
C ALA A 20 8.97 28.54 30.76
N ALA A 21 8.44 28.43 29.55
CA ALA A 21 8.60 27.25 28.72
C ALA A 21 10.10 26.97 28.55
N SER A 22 10.62 26.11 29.43
CA SER A 22 11.96 25.58 29.33
C SER A 22 12.01 24.81 28.01
N PRO A 23 13.08 24.93 27.21
CA PRO A 23 13.22 24.22 25.94
C PRO A 23 13.25 22.68 26.09
N GLY A 24 13.07 22.13 27.29
CA GLY A 24 13.11 20.70 27.61
C GLY A 24 11.79 19.92 27.48
N ALA A 25 10.62 20.57 27.34
CA ALA A 25 9.34 19.85 27.24
C ALA A 25 9.16 19.09 25.91
N ALA A 26 9.89 19.47 24.86
CA ALA A 26 9.84 18.80 23.56
C ALA A 26 10.61 17.46 23.51
N ALA A 27 11.43 17.15 24.53
CA ALA A 27 12.33 16.00 24.51
C ALA A 27 11.71 14.68 24.99
N GLN A 28 10.58 14.71 25.69
CA GLN A 28 10.02 13.49 26.32
C GLN A 28 9.21 12.59 25.36
N ASP A 29 8.73 13.11 24.22
CA ASP A 29 7.90 12.35 23.26
C ASP A 29 8.56 12.15 21.87
N LEU A 30 9.85 12.49 21.73
CA LEU A 30 10.57 12.25 20.47
C LEU A 30 10.96 10.76 20.34
N PRO A 31 10.89 10.19 19.11
CA PRO A 31 11.28 8.81 18.88
C PRO A 31 12.75 8.55 19.28
N GLY A 32 13.00 7.39 19.88
CA GLY A 32 14.35 6.98 20.24
C GLY A 32 15.23 6.71 19.01
N ASN A 33 16.55 6.63 19.20
CA ASN A 33 17.50 6.33 18.13
C ASN A 33 17.16 5.04 17.36
N GLY A 34 16.64 4.02 18.05
CA GLY A 34 16.21 2.77 17.43
C GLY A 34 15.03 2.95 16.48
N ASP A 35 14.08 3.82 16.82
CA ASP A 35 12.90 4.09 16.00
C ASP A 35 13.25 4.96 14.80
N LEU A 36 14.14 5.95 14.97
CA LEU A 36 14.68 6.74 13.85
C LEU A 36 15.45 5.87 12.84
N LYS A 37 16.26 4.91 13.33
CA LYS A 37 16.95 3.93 12.47
C LYS A 37 15.97 3.04 11.69
N LYS A 38 14.92 2.54 12.36
CA LYS A 38 13.87 1.74 11.69
C LYS A 38 13.16 2.55 10.61
N LEU A 39 12.84 3.81 10.89
CA LEU A 39 12.20 4.70 9.94
C LEU A 39 13.10 4.99 8.73
N GLN A 40 14.39 5.24 8.95
CA GLN A 40 15.38 5.39 7.88
C GLN A 40 15.44 4.12 7.01
N ALA A 41 15.52 2.94 7.63
CA ALA A 41 15.54 1.66 6.92
C ALA A 41 14.25 1.42 6.13
N SER A 42 13.08 1.81 6.67
CA SER A 42 11.79 1.73 5.99
C SER A 42 11.78 2.57 4.71
N TYR A 43 12.20 3.84 4.78
CA TYR A 43 12.29 4.70 3.60
C TYR A 43 13.34 4.24 2.58
N GLN A 44 14.47 3.70 3.04
CA GLN A 44 15.48 3.13 2.16
C GLN A 44 14.95 1.91 1.40
N SER A 45 14.29 1.00 2.12
CA SER A 45 13.65 -0.19 1.55
C SER A 45 12.60 0.20 0.52
N LEU A 46 11.72 1.15 0.86
CA LEU A 46 10.68 1.64 -0.03
C LEU A 46 11.26 2.23 -1.33
N GLY A 47 12.32 3.03 -1.22
CA GLY A 47 13.01 3.60 -2.38
C GLY A 47 13.66 2.51 -3.25
N ASN A 48 14.33 1.53 -2.64
CA ASN A 48 14.98 0.43 -3.37
C ASN A 48 13.96 -0.46 -4.09
N ASP A 49 12.86 -0.80 -3.41
CA ASP A 49 11.75 -1.54 -4.01
C ASP A 49 11.18 -0.79 -5.22
N LEU A 50 11.00 0.53 -5.10
CA LEU A 50 10.49 1.37 -6.18
C LEU A 50 11.41 1.37 -7.41
N ASP A 51 12.72 1.52 -7.22
CA ASP A 51 13.70 1.46 -8.31
C ASP A 51 13.70 0.09 -8.97
N GLN A 52 13.73 -0.99 -8.19
CA GLN A 52 13.71 -2.36 -8.71
C GLN A 52 12.45 -2.64 -9.52
N GLN A 53 11.27 -2.24 -9.04
CA GLN A 53 10.02 -2.42 -9.79
C GLN A 53 10.00 -1.60 -11.09
N SER A 54 10.58 -0.40 -11.07
CA SER A 54 10.68 0.47 -12.24
C SER A 54 11.67 -0.07 -13.27
N LEU A 55 12.84 -0.56 -12.83
CA LEU A 55 13.82 -1.24 -13.68
C LEU A 55 13.23 -2.49 -14.33
N HIS A 56 12.59 -3.34 -13.52
CA HIS A 56 11.97 -4.56 -14.01
C HIS A 56 10.86 -4.28 -15.03
N LEU A 57 10.09 -3.19 -14.85
CA LEU A 57 9.12 -2.76 -15.85
C LEU A 57 9.80 -2.39 -17.17
N LEU A 58 10.82 -1.52 -17.10
CA LEU A 58 11.53 -1.03 -18.30
C LEU A 58 12.16 -2.19 -19.07
N GLU A 59 12.83 -3.13 -18.39
CA GLU A 59 13.42 -4.33 -19.00
C GLU A 59 12.36 -5.18 -19.69
N ASN A 60 11.26 -5.50 -18.99
CA ASN A 60 10.18 -6.28 -19.56
C ASN A 60 9.50 -5.63 -20.77
N LEU A 61 9.30 -4.30 -20.73
CA LEU A 61 8.70 -3.57 -21.84
C LEU A 61 9.66 -3.55 -23.03
N ARG A 62 10.95 -3.27 -22.79
CA ARG A 62 12.00 -3.33 -23.81
C ARG A 62 12.05 -4.70 -24.48
N ASP A 63 12.00 -5.78 -23.73
CA ASP A 63 11.99 -7.15 -24.28
C ASP A 63 10.76 -7.44 -25.13
N LYS A 64 9.58 -6.97 -24.70
CA LYS A 64 8.35 -7.13 -25.47
C LYS A 64 8.38 -6.32 -26.76
N GLU A 65 8.89 -5.10 -26.70
CA GLU A 65 9.10 -4.28 -27.89
C GLU A 65 10.11 -4.93 -28.83
N SER A 66 11.23 -5.47 -28.33
CA SER A 66 12.20 -6.21 -29.16
C SER A 66 11.56 -7.41 -29.87
N ARG A 67 10.65 -8.13 -29.22
CA ARG A 67 9.88 -9.22 -29.85
C ARG A 67 8.93 -8.71 -30.92
N LEU A 68 8.24 -7.58 -30.69
CA LEU A 68 7.41 -6.93 -31.70
C LEU A 68 8.24 -6.50 -32.91
N GLN A 69 9.41 -5.93 -32.67
CA GLN A 69 10.35 -5.50 -33.70
C GLN A 69 10.88 -6.64 -34.55
N LYS A 70 11.05 -7.85 -34.00
CA LYS A 70 11.42 -9.03 -34.80
C LYS A 70 10.28 -9.50 -35.72
N LYS A 71 9.03 -9.22 -35.36
CA LYS A 71 7.85 -9.63 -36.12
C LYS A 71 7.37 -8.58 -37.12
N LEU A 72 7.62 -7.30 -36.85
CA LEU A 72 7.10 -6.17 -37.62
C LEU A 72 7.67 -6.06 -39.06
N PRO A 73 8.97 -6.34 -39.33
CA PRO A 73 9.51 -6.28 -40.69
C PRO A 73 8.85 -7.23 -41.69
N GLY A 74 8.26 -8.34 -41.21
CA GLY A 74 7.45 -9.23 -42.04
C GLY A 74 6.12 -8.62 -42.51
N ARG A 75 5.78 -7.41 -42.03
CA ARG A 75 4.57 -6.65 -42.37
C ARG A 75 4.91 -5.25 -42.91
N ASP A 76 5.80 -4.53 -42.23
CA ASP A 76 6.25 -3.19 -42.56
C ASP A 76 7.70 -2.98 -42.10
N SER A 77 8.64 -3.00 -43.04
CA SER A 77 10.07 -2.88 -42.77
C SER A 77 10.50 -1.44 -42.43
N THR A 78 9.81 -0.44 -42.99
CA THR A 78 10.16 0.98 -42.79
C THR A 78 9.59 1.48 -41.46
N GLY A 79 8.32 1.19 -41.17
CA GLY A 79 7.70 1.52 -39.88
C GLY A 79 8.38 0.83 -38.70
N ALA A 80 8.95 -0.37 -38.90
CA ALA A 80 9.73 -1.05 -37.87
C ALA A 80 10.99 -0.26 -37.44
N ARG A 81 11.73 0.30 -38.40
CA ARG A 81 12.99 1.02 -38.14
C ARG A 81 12.76 2.36 -37.43
N GLU A 82 11.71 3.09 -37.79
CA GLU A 82 11.37 4.37 -37.14
C GLU A 82 10.89 4.17 -35.70
N LEU A 83 10.05 3.16 -35.45
CA LEU A 83 9.53 2.84 -34.11
C LEU A 83 10.65 2.41 -33.14
N LEU A 84 11.68 1.74 -33.67
CA LEU A 84 12.89 1.24 -32.99
C LEU A 84 13.79 2.36 -32.46
N ALA A 85 14.16 3.31 -33.33
CA ALA A 85 15.21 4.29 -33.03
C ALA A 85 14.83 5.21 -31.85
N GLN A 86 13.54 5.48 -31.67
CA GLN A 86 13.05 6.41 -30.64
C GLN A 86 12.95 5.79 -29.25
N GLY A 87 12.75 4.46 -29.14
CA GLY A 87 12.48 3.80 -27.86
C GLY A 87 13.75 3.47 -27.06
N GLU A 88 14.78 2.98 -27.73
CA GLU A 88 15.90 2.29 -27.06
C GLU A 88 16.80 3.23 -26.24
N THR A 89 17.03 4.43 -26.76
CA THR A 89 17.75 5.49 -26.03
C THR A 89 16.97 5.92 -24.79
N ALA A 90 15.64 6.01 -24.87
CA ALA A 90 14.80 6.39 -23.73
C ALA A 90 14.82 5.31 -22.63
N TYR A 91 14.73 4.03 -22.99
CA TYR A 91 14.87 2.92 -22.04
C TYR A 91 16.21 2.95 -21.32
N SER A 92 17.31 3.12 -22.06
CA SER A 92 18.66 3.09 -21.51
C SER A 92 18.92 4.28 -20.59
N ARG A 93 18.44 5.47 -20.97
CA ARG A 93 18.52 6.69 -20.14
C ARG A 93 17.74 6.55 -18.84
N LEU A 94 16.51 6.06 -18.88
CA LEU A 94 15.68 5.88 -17.68
C LEU A 94 16.24 4.77 -16.77
N ALA A 95 16.75 3.68 -17.35
CA ALA A 95 17.40 2.63 -16.57
C ALA A 95 18.68 3.14 -15.87
N ALA A 96 19.48 3.98 -16.55
CA ALA A 96 20.63 4.62 -15.94
C ALA A 96 20.19 5.56 -14.80
N ARG A 97 19.15 6.37 -15.03
CA ARG A 97 18.58 7.28 -14.03
C ARG A 97 18.15 6.58 -12.73
N LEU A 98 17.60 5.37 -12.83
CA LEU A 98 17.18 4.57 -11.66
C LEU A 98 18.34 3.87 -10.95
N LYS A 99 19.48 3.67 -11.62
CA LYS A 99 20.68 3.04 -11.04
C LYS A 99 21.63 4.05 -10.40
N SER A 100 21.57 5.31 -10.84
CA SER A 100 22.34 6.40 -10.25
C SER A 100 21.78 6.81 -8.88
N PRO A 101 22.62 7.35 -7.98
CA PRO A 101 22.13 8.02 -6.79
C PRO A 101 21.06 9.05 -7.16
N ALA A 102 19.99 9.11 -6.36
CA ALA A 102 18.90 10.03 -6.63
C ALA A 102 19.41 11.48 -6.60
N ASP A 103 19.26 12.17 -7.72
CA ASP A 103 19.55 13.60 -7.79
C ASP A 103 18.54 14.38 -6.92
N LYS A 104 18.94 15.58 -6.48
CA LYS A 104 18.08 16.54 -5.76
C LYS A 104 17.02 17.18 -6.67
N THR A 105 16.42 16.39 -7.55
CA THR A 105 15.35 16.85 -8.43
C THR A 105 14.09 16.97 -7.59
N PRO A 106 13.52 18.17 -7.45
CA PRO A 106 12.34 18.35 -6.63
C PRO A 106 11.18 17.56 -7.21
N LEU A 107 10.38 16.98 -6.32
CA LEU A 107 9.19 16.25 -6.72
C LEU A 107 8.19 17.19 -7.40
N LYS A 108 7.75 16.81 -8.60
CA LYS A 108 6.74 17.59 -9.34
C LYS A 108 5.33 17.42 -8.78
N GLU A 109 5.10 16.35 -8.02
CA GLU A 109 3.81 16.00 -7.43
C GLU A 109 3.81 16.24 -5.92
N TYR A 110 2.71 16.73 -5.37
CA TYR A 110 2.60 16.92 -3.93
C TYR A 110 2.29 15.60 -3.20
N ILE A 111 3.15 15.22 -2.25
CA ILE A 111 2.91 14.08 -1.34
C ILE A 111 2.84 14.60 0.11
N PRO A 112 1.64 14.69 0.71
CA PRO A 112 1.44 15.32 2.03
C PRO A 112 2.29 14.69 3.14
N GLY A 113 2.38 13.36 3.16
CA GLY A 113 3.15 12.63 4.17
C GLY A 113 4.65 12.88 4.08
N LEU A 114 5.18 13.10 2.87
CA LEU A 114 6.59 13.38 2.65
C LEU A 114 6.93 14.83 3.02
N ASP A 115 6.07 15.78 2.64
CA ASP A 115 6.19 17.21 2.99
C ASP A 115 6.20 17.41 4.52
N SER A 116 5.24 16.78 5.20
CA SER A 116 5.12 16.85 6.65
C SER A 116 6.37 16.31 7.35
N MET A 117 6.93 15.19 6.85
CA MET A 117 8.14 14.59 7.41
C MET A 117 9.40 15.40 7.11
N HIS A 118 9.55 15.91 5.89
CA HIS A 118 10.67 16.78 5.52
C HIS A 118 10.68 18.03 6.40
N THR A 119 9.50 18.62 6.63
CA THR A 119 9.37 19.82 7.45
C THR A 119 9.59 19.56 8.94
N ALA A 120 9.11 18.43 9.46
CA ALA A 120 9.34 18.01 10.84
C ALA A 120 10.83 17.75 11.13
N VAL A 121 11.50 16.98 10.27
CA VAL A 121 12.94 16.71 10.40
C VAL A 121 13.75 18.00 10.25
N GLY A 122 13.40 18.86 9.28
CA GLY A 122 14.05 20.16 9.09
C GLY A 122 13.94 21.09 10.31
N PHE A 123 12.76 21.13 10.95
CA PHE A 123 12.55 21.88 12.17
C PHE A 123 13.42 21.35 13.33
N LEU A 124 13.46 20.03 13.53
CA LEU A 124 14.26 19.41 14.60
C LEU A 124 15.76 19.64 14.40
N LEU A 125 16.25 19.54 13.16
CA LEU A 125 17.64 19.84 12.82
C LEU A 125 17.99 21.31 13.11
N ALA A 126 17.07 22.25 12.81
CA ALA A 126 17.25 23.66 13.13
C ALA A 126 17.28 23.95 14.65
N LYS A 127 16.72 23.04 15.47
CA LYS A 127 16.74 23.10 16.95
C LYS A 127 17.83 22.21 17.57
N GLY A 128 18.77 21.72 16.76
CA GLY A 128 19.71 20.65 17.12
C GLY A 128 20.54 20.85 18.39
N SER A 129 20.70 22.08 18.91
CA SER A 129 21.39 22.36 20.17
C SER A 129 20.70 21.77 21.41
N ALA A 130 19.41 21.44 21.33
CA ALA A 130 18.64 20.85 22.42
C ALA A 130 18.58 19.30 22.36
N LEU A 131 19.20 18.68 21.35
CA LEU A 131 19.10 17.24 21.10
C LEU A 131 20.43 16.51 21.41
N PRO A 132 20.38 15.28 21.96
CA PRO A 132 21.53 14.40 22.07
C PRO A 132 22.24 14.19 20.72
N ALA A 133 23.57 14.18 20.72
CA ALA A 133 24.39 14.02 19.51
C ALA A 133 24.01 12.78 18.67
N GLY A 134 23.68 11.66 19.31
CA GLY A 134 23.22 10.45 18.64
C GLY A 134 21.90 10.63 17.88
N GLN A 135 20.93 11.36 18.44
CA GLN A 135 19.64 11.65 17.79
C GLN A 135 19.84 12.62 16.62
N LEU A 136 20.71 13.62 16.78
CA LEU A 136 21.03 14.58 15.73
C LEU A 136 21.64 13.87 14.49
N GLN A 137 22.55 12.92 14.70
CA GLN A 137 23.10 12.11 13.61
C GLN A 137 22.02 11.26 12.90
N GLN A 138 21.10 10.65 13.64
CA GLN A 138 19.99 9.89 13.04
C GLN A 138 19.03 10.79 12.25
N LEU A 139 18.74 12.00 12.73
CA LEU A 139 17.90 12.98 12.02
C LEU A 139 18.56 13.48 10.73
N GLN A 140 19.88 13.67 10.72
CA GLN A 140 20.62 13.99 9.50
C GLN A 140 20.55 12.85 8.48
N GLY A 141 20.74 11.60 8.93
CA GLY A 141 20.59 10.41 8.11
C GLY A 141 19.18 10.29 7.53
N LEU A 142 18.15 10.52 8.35
CA LEU A 142 16.75 10.52 7.94
C LEU A 142 16.44 11.62 6.91
N SER A 143 16.97 12.82 7.10
CA SER A 143 16.84 13.93 6.14
C SER A 143 17.41 13.57 4.77
N SER A 144 18.63 13.02 4.75
CA SER A 144 19.26 12.53 3.52
C SER A 144 18.43 11.43 2.85
N GLN A 145 17.89 10.49 3.65
CA GLN A 145 17.06 9.41 3.13
C GLN A 145 15.73 9.90 2.53
N LEU A 146 15.11 10.92 3.13
CA LEU A 146 13.91 11.57 2.59
C LEU A 146 14.20 12.25 1.25
N GLN A 147 15.33 12.96 1.12
CA GLN A 147 15.75 13.58 -0.14
C GLN A 147 16.01 12.55 -1.24
N GLN A 148 16.67 11.44 -0.89
CA GLN A 148 16.91 10.35 -1.84
C GLN A 148 15.59 9.73 -2.30
N LEU A 149 14.68 9.47 -1.37
CA LEU A 149 13.37 8.91 -1.67
C LEU A 149 12.55 9.85 -2.57
N GLU A 150 12.60 11.17 -2.34
CA GLU A 150 11.96 12.17 -3.20
C GLU A 150 12.44 12.06 -4.65
N GLY A 151 13.76 12.02 -4.86
CA GLY A 151 14.34 11.87 -6.19
C GLY A 151 13.98 10.54 -6.87
N LYS A 152 13.90 9.44 -6.10
CA LYS A 152 13.46 8.13 -6.60
C LYS A 152 11.99 8.13 -7.02
N VAL A 153 11.11 8.76 -6.23
CA VAL A 153 9.69 8.92 -6.59
C VAL A 153 9.55 9.76 -7.86
N GLN A 154 10.35 10.82 -7.99
CA GLN A 154 10.37 11.65 -9.19
C GLN A 154 10.85 10.86 -10.42
N ALA A 155 11.89 10.03 -10.29
CA ALA A 155 12.34 9.15 -11.37
C ALA A 155 11.27 8.11 -11.76
N ALA A 156 10.55 7.55 -10.78
CA ALA A 156 9.43 6.63 -11.04
C ALA A 156 8.25 7.32 -11.76
N ASN A 157 7.97 8.58 -11.44
CA ASN A 157 6.99 9.39 -12.18
C ASN A 157 7.40 9.58 -13.65
N GLU A 158 8.69 9.85 -13.91
CA GLU A 158 9.21 9.96 -15.28
C GLU A 158 9.10 8.63 -16.05
N VAL A 159 9.36 7.51 -15.38
CA VAL A 159 9.12 6.17 -15.95
C VAL A 159 7.65 5.98 -16.27
N GLN A 160 6.73 6.33 -15.34
CA GLN A 160 5.29 6.23 -15.55
C GLN A 160 4.83 7.00 -16.79
N ASP A 161 5.28 8.25 -16.93
CA ASP A 161 4.91 9.11 -18.06
C ASP A 161 5.42 8.54 -19.38
N PHE A 162 6.69 8.11 -19.40
CA PHE A 162 7.30 7.50 -20.58
C PHE A 162 6.56 6.23 -21.01
N VAL A 163 6.33 5.27 -20.10
CA VAL A 163 5.70 3.99 -20.47
C VAL A 163 4.24 4.17 -20.88
N ARG A 164 3.55 5.19 -20.35
CA ARG A 164 2.19 5.54 -20.79
C ARG A 164 2.19 6.07 -22.21
N GLN A 165 3.04 7.05 -22.51
CA GLN A 165 3.17 7.62 -23.85
C GLN A 165 3.58 6.54 -24.87
N ARG A 166 4.53 5.68 -24.47
CA ARG A 166 5.01 4.58 -25.31
C ARG A 166 3.90 3.58 -25.61
N GLU A 167 3.12 3.19 -24.61
CA GLU A 167 1.99 2.27 -24.79
C GLU A 167 0.92 2.83 -25.74
N GLN A 168 0.60 4.13 -25.62
CA GLN A 168 -0.33 4.80 -26.53
C GLN A 168 0.20 4.84 -27.97
N LEU A 169 1.48 5.18 -28.14
CA LEU A 169 2.14 5.20 -29.45
C LEU A 169 2.13 3.81 -30.10
N LEU A 170 2.51 2.77 -29.35
CA LEU A 170 2.51 1.40 -29.86
C LEU A 170 1.11 0.95 -30.26
N LYS A 171 0.08 1.26 -29.47
CA LYS A 171 -1.31 0.97 -29.84
C LYS A 171 -1.71 1.69 -31.12
N ALA A 172 -1.47 3.01 -31.21
CA ALA A 172 -1.85 3.80 -32.38
C ALA A 172 -1.18 3.29 -33.66
N GLN A 173 0.10 2.92 -33.59
CA GLN A 173 0.85 2.50 -34.77
C GLN A 173 0.63 1.03 -35.12
N LEU A 174 0.43 0.15 -34.13
CA LEU A 174 0.48 -1.30 -34.32
C LEU A 174 -0.88 -2.02 -34.35
N SER A 175 -1.97 -1.38 -33.93
CA SER A 175 -3.31 -2.01 -33.93
C SER A 175 -3.71 -2.52 -35.33
N ARG A 176 -3.30 -1.82 -36.39
CA ARG A 176 -3.59 -2.22 -37.79
C ARG A 176 -2.91 -3.51 -38.26
N TYR A 177 -1.88 -3.96 -37.55
CA TYR A 177 -1.11 -5.13 -37.96
C TYR A 177 -1.56 -6.41 -37.25
N GLY A 178 -2.53 -6.38 -36.32
CA GLY A 178 -2.99 -7.58 -35.62
C GLY A 178 -1.99 -8.10 -34.57
N PHE A 179 -1.45 -7.19 -33.74
CA PHE A 179 -0.60 -7.49 -32.58
C PHE A 179 -1.37 -7.38 -31.25
N ASP A 180 -2.67 -7.65 -31.25
CA ASP A 180 -3.57 -7.37 -30.12
C ASP A 180 -3.14 -8.07 -28.82
N LYS A 181 -2.62 -9.30 -28.92
CA LYS A 181 -2.15 -10.07 -27.76
C LYS A 181 -0.91 -9.42 -27.12
N GLU A 182 0.06 -9.04 -27.93
CA GLU A 182 1.27 -8.35 -27.48
C GLU A 182 0.97 -6.98 -26.90
N LEU A 183 0.13 -6.18 -27.57
CA LEU A 183 -0.32 -4.87 -27.10
C LEU A 183 -1.09 -4.96 -25.79
N THR A 184 -1.95 -5.98 -25.64
CA THR A 184 -2.64 -6.28 -24.37
C THR A 184 -1.64 -6.64 -23.27
N GLY A 185 -0.59 -7.38 -23.61
CA GLY A 185 0.49 -7.71 -22.68
C GLY A 185 1.26 -6.49 -22.18
N ILE A 186 1.49 -5.50 -23.04
CA ILE A 186 2.12 -4.22 -22.70
C ILE A 186 1.18 -3.37 -21.82
N ASN A 187 -0.08 -3.22 -22.23
CA ASN A 187 -1.10 -2.50 -21.47
C ASN A 187 -1.24 -3.02 -20.03
N LYS A 188 -1.20 -4.36 -19.83
CA LYS A 188 -1.19 -4.98 -18.50
C LYS A 188 -0.03 -4.51 -17.63
N GLN A 189 1.19 -4.48 -18.18
CA GLN A 189 2.38 -4.09 -17.41
C GLN A 189 2.34 -2.64 -16.99
N VAL A 190 1.97 -1.74 -17.92
CA VAL A 190 1.82 -0.31 -17.64
C VAL A 190 0.75 -0.08 -16.58
N TYR A 191 -0.40 -0.72 -16.71
CA TYR A 191 -1.49 -0.61 -15.74
C TYR A 191 -1.09 -1.05 -14.32
N TYR A 192 -0.51 -2.25 -14.17
CA TYR A 192 -0.11 -2.74 -12.84
C TYR A 192 1.05 -1.97 -12.25
N TYR A 193 1.91 -1.37 -13.08
CA TYR A 193 2.93 -0.44 -12.58
C TYR A 193 2.30 0.83 -12.01
N GLN A 194 1.37 1.48 -12.74
CA GLN A 194 0.64 2.65 -12.25
C GLN A 194 -0.05 2.37 -10.91
N GLN A 195 -0.75 1.23 -10.79
CA GLN A 195 -1.39 0.86 -9.52
C GLN A 195 -0.38 0.65 -8.38
N ARG A 196 0.77 0.03 -8.65
CA ARG A 196 1.82 -0.14 -7.64
C ARG A 196 2.41 1.20 -7.22
N LEU A 197 2.68 2.09 -8.17
CA LEU A 197 3.20 3.43 -7.88
C LEU A 197 2.22 4.23 -7.01
N LEU A 198 0.92 4.14 -7.27
CA LEU A 198 -0.11 4.71 -6.39
C LEU A 198 -0.05 4.11 -4.98
N GLN A 199 0.13 2.80 -4.85
CA GLN A 199 0.28 2.16 -3.53
C GLN A 199 1.54 2.60 -2.80
N TYR A 200 2.66 2.78 -3.49
CA TYR A 200 3.88 3.34 -2.90
C TYR A 200 3.65 4.77 -2.40
N LYS A 201 2.99 5.62 -3.20
CA LYS A 201 2.62 6.99 -2.79
C LYS A 201 1.68 7.00 -1.60
N SER A 202 0.70 6.11 -1.55
CA SER A 202 -0.19 5.94 -0.40
C SER A 202 0.58 5.46 0.85
N ALA A 203 1.52 4.53 0.70
CA ALA A 203 2.36 4.08 1.81
C ALA A 203 3.25 5.20 2.39
N LEU A 204 3.63 6.19 1.59
CA LEU A 204 4.31 7.41 2.07
C LEU A 204 3.39 8.30 2.92
N ASN A 205 2.08 8.20 2.71
CA ASN A 205 1.08 8.87 3.51
C ASN A 205 0.67 8.05 4.74
N ASP A 206 0.86 6.72 4.72
CA ASP A 206 0.53 5.83 5.83
C ASP A 206 1.32 6.12 7.12
N ARG A 207 0.70 5.68 8.22
CA ARG A 207 1.03 5.98 9.61
C ARG A 207 1.88 4.87 10.22
N GLU A 208 3.20 4.96 10.06
CA GLU A 208 4.11 4.21 10.94
C GLU A 208 4.12 4.85 12.33
N LYS A 209 4.11 4.04 13.40
CA LYS A 209 4.08 4.52 14.79
C LYS A 209 5.23 5.50 15.10
N ALA A 210 6.42 5.27 14.54
CA ALA A 210 7.57 6.17 14.69
C ALA A 210 7.37 7.53 13.98
N LYS A 211 6.71 7.52 12.83
CA LYS A 211 6.31 8.72 12.08
C LYS A 211 5.27 9.51 12.86
N GLU A 212 4.29 8.83 13.45
CA GLU A 212 3.29 9.45 14.33
C GLU A 212 3.92 10.09 15.55
N MET A 213 4.82 9.39 16.25
CA MET A 213 5.52 9.94 17.41
C MET A 213 6.32 11.20 17.04
N LEU A 214 7.04 11.16 15.92
CA LEU A 214 7.81 12.31 15.45
C LEU A 214 6.89 13.51 15.13
N LEU A 215 5.83 13.27 14.34
CA LEU A 215 4.89 14.34 13.96
C LEU A 215 4.07 14.84 15.15
N ALA A 216 3.63 13.97 16.06
CA ALA A 216 2.94 14.35 17.28
C ALA A 216 3.82 15.20 18.19
N GLY A 217 5.09 14.81 18.36
CA GLY A 217 6.06 15.53 19.18
C GLY A 217 6.36 16.95 18.68
N VAL A 218 6.33 17.19 17.35
CA VAL A 218 6.56 18.54 16.80
C VAL A 218 5.27 19.33 16.54
N SER A 219 4.17 18.68 16.18
CA SER A 219 2.92 19.34 15.74
C SER A 219 2.26 20.19 16.83
N GLN A 220 2.48 19.84 18.09
CA GLN A 220 1.96 20.59 19.24
C GLN A 220 2.72 21.90 19.50
N LEU A 221 3.89 22.10 18.88
CA LEU A 221 4.72 23.28 19.10
C LEU A 221 4.27 24.44 18.20
N PRO A 222 3.87 25.61 18.74
CA PRO A 222 3.52 26.78 17.92
C PRO A 222 4.66 27.23 17.00
N ALA A 223 5.91 27.08 17.45
CA ALA A 223 7.10 27.34 16.65
C ALA A 223 7.19 26.42 15.42
N PHE A 224 6.78 25.16 15.54
CA PHE A 224 6.73 24.23 14.42
C PHE A 224 5.58 24.55 13.47
N GLN A 225 4.41 24.94 13.98
CA GLN A 225 3.28 25.34 13.12
C GLN A 225 3.65 26.54 12.23
N ARG A 226 4.30 27.56 12.81
CA ARG A 226 4.84 28.70 12.04
C ARG A 226 5.93 28.27 11.05
N TYR A 227 6.79 27.32 11.45
CA TYR A 227 7.81 26.78 10.57
C TYR A 227 7.18 26.04 9.37
N MET A 228 6.15 25.23 9.59
CA MET A 228 5.40 24.53 8.54
C MET A 228 4.73 25.51 7.58
N GLN A 229 4.09 26.56 8.11
CA GLN A 229 3.49 27.64 7.31
C GLN A 229 4.50 28.43 6.47
N LYS A 230 5.80 28.37 6.79
CA LYS A 230 6.84 29.09 6.04
C LYS A 230 7.61 28.19 5.07
N TYR A 231 7.90 26.95 5.46
CA TYR A 231 8.80 26.07 4.73
C TYR A 231 8.13 24.85 4.09
N GLY A 232 6.87 24.54 4.43
CA GLY A 232 6.11 23.47 3.80
C GLY A 232 5.84 23.73 2.33
N ILE A 233 5.71 22.67 1.54
CA ILE A 233 5.49 22.79 0.08
C ILE A 233 4.17 23.52 -0.21
N LEU A 234 3.13 23.33 0.61
CA LEU A 234 1.86 24.06 0.48
C LEU A 234 2.01 25.57 0.69
N ALA A 235 2.91 26.01 1.58
CA ALA A 235 3.15 27.43 1.80
C ALA A 235 3.76 28.13 0.57
N ARG A 236 4.55 27.39 -0.22
CA ARG A 236 5.08 27.87 -1.49
C ARG A 236 4.03 27.93 -2.60
N LEU A 237 3.03 27.04 -2.52
CA LEU A 237 1.91 26.97 -3.47
C LEU A 237 0.76 27.92 -3.09
N CYS A 238 0.67 28.32 -1.82
CA CYS A 238 -0.34 29.23 -1.28
C CYS A 238 0.32 30.16 -0.25
N PRO A 239 0.95 31.26 -0.68
CA PRO A 239 1.57 32.21 0.23
C PRO A 239 0.51 32.80 1.16
N ALA A 240 0.61 32.51 2.46
CA ALA A 240 -0.19 33.23 3.45
C ALA A 240 0.32 34.68 3.52
N PRO A 241 -0.56 35.70 3.63
CA PRO A 241 -0.13 37.07 3.85
C PRO A 241 0.72 37.14 5.12
N ALA A 242 1.84 37.87 5.04
CA ALA A 242 2.93 37.87 6.02
C ALA A 242 2.50 38.21 7.48
N ASP A 243 1.31 38.78 7.67
CA ASP A 243 0.78 39.25 8.96
C ASP A 243 -0.28 38.36 9.61
N ALA A 244 -0.49 37.13 9.13
CA ALA A 244 -1.43 36.20 9.78
C ALA A 244 -0.95 35.63 11.14
N ALA A 245 0.22 36.03 11.62
CA ALA A 245 0.87 35.51 12.83
C ALA A 245 0.54 36.29 14.12
N SER A 246 -0.40 37.23 14.11
CA SER A 246 -0.92 37.84 15.35
C SER A 246 -2.02 36.96 15.94
N GLU A 247 -1.80 36.44 17.14
CA GLU A 247 -2.64 35.48 17.89
C GLU A 247 -4.09 35.94 18.21
N LYS A 248 -4.56 37.05 17.63
CA LYS A 248 -5.91 37.60 17.83
C LYS A 248 -6.93 37.16 16.77
N THR A 249 -6.50 36.48 15.71
CA THR A 249 -7.37 36.13 14.56
C THR A 249 -7.73 34.64 14.48
N LEU A 250 -7.44 33.86 15.53
CA LEU A 250 -7.72 32.41 15.57
C LEU A 250 -9.10 32.03 16.15
N ALA A 251 -9.97 33.01 16.42
CA ALA A 251 -11.32 32.77 16.97
C ALA A 251 -12.42 32.67 15.88
N GLY A 252 -12.08 32.72 14.59
CA GLY A 252 -13.07 32.82 13.52
C GLY A 252 -12.75 32.10 12.21
N LEU A 253 -11.84 31.12 12.22
CA LEU A 253 -11.46 30.37 11.01
C LEU A 253 -12.36 29.14 10.79
N GLN A 254 -13.64 29.41 10.58
CA GLN A 254 -14.57 28.48 9.93
C GLN A 254 -15.50 29.31 9.06
N THR A 255 -15.17 29.51 7.78
CA THR A 255 -16.18 29.74 6.73
C THR A 255 -15.51 29.77 5.36
N SER A 256 -16.12 29.07 4.40
CA SER A 256 -15.78 29.10 2.97
C SER A 256 -15.72 30.50 2.36
N ASP A 257 -16.24 31.52 3.05
CA ASP A 257 -16.33 32.90 2.56
C ASP A 257 -15.00 33.66 2.68
N GLN A 258 -14.16 33.37 3.68
CA GLN A 258 -12.82 33.96 3.76
C GLN A 258 -11.86 33.39 2.69
N VAL A 259 -12.06 32.12 2.30
CA VAL A 259 -11.33 31.52 1.16
C VAL A 259 -11.73 32.21 -0.15
N ARG A 260 -13.00 32.58 -0.33
CA ARG A 260 -13.47 33.34 -1.50
C ARG A 260 -12.93 34.77 -1.51
N GLN A 261 -12.82 35.43 -0.37
CA GLN A 261 -12.19 36.77 -0.28
C GLN A 261 -10.67 36.74 -0.51
N ALA A 262 -9.98 35.68 -0.06
CA ALA A 262 -8.57 35.48 -0.37
C ALA A 262 -8.34 35.23 -1.87
N ILE A 263 -9.23 34.48 -2.53
CA ILE A 263 -9.22 34.30 -3.99
C ILE A 263 -9.50 35.63 -4.71
N GLY A 264 -10.41 36.47 -4.22
CA GLY A 264 -10.67 37.80 -4.77
C GLY A 264 -9.48 38.76 -4.69
N ARG A 265 -8.68 38.66 -3.63
CA ARG A 265 -7.42 39.44 -3.48
C ARG A 265 -6.30 38.96 -4.38
N VAL A 266 -6.18 37.65 -4.62
CA VAL A 266 -5.17 37.05 -5.50
C VAL A 266 -5.53 37.24 -6.99
N THR A 267 -6.81 37.42 -7.31
CA THR A 267 -7.30 37.63 -8.69
C THR A 267 -7.48 39.11 -9.07
N GLY A 268 -7.07 40.05 -8.21
CA GLY A 268 -7.15 41.49 -8.50
C GLY A 268 -8.57 42.02 -8.68
N MET A 269 -9.59 41.28 -8.23
CA MET A 269 -10.98 41.69 -8.36
C MET A 269 -11.48 42.18 -6.99
N GLN A 270 -10.95 43.32 -6.55
CA GLN A 270 -11.68 44.15 -5.60
C GLN A 270 -12.26 45.33 -6.37
N ALA A 271 -13.52 45.17 -6.77
CA ALA A 271 -14.42 46.29 -6.86
C ALA A 271 -14.43 46.94 -5.47
N ASP A 272 -13.81 48.10 -5.41
CA ASP A 272 -13.87 49.02 -4.30
C ASP A 272 -15.32 49.52 -4.16
N GLN A 273 -16.07 48.90 -3.25
CA GLN A 273 -17.19 49.59 -2.61
C GLN A 273 -16.68 50.17 -1.30
N GLY A 274 -16.01 51.30 -1.42
CA GLY A 274 -15.78 52.27 -0.37
C GLY A 274 -15.82 53.64 -1.01
N GLY A 275 -16.64 54.55 -0.50
CA GLY A 275 -16.84 55.85 -1.10
C GLY A 275 -15.54 56.66 -1.27
N GLN A 276 -15.54 57.44 -2.35
CA GLN A 276 -14.88 58.73 -2.52
C GLN A 276 -13.45 58.91 -1.99
N GLY A 277 -12.52 58.99 -2.96
CA GLY A 277 -11.52 60.04 -2.99
C GLY A 277 -10.08 59.55 -2.96
N GLY A 278 -9.38 59.67 -4.08
CA GLY A 278 -7.91 59.54 -4.11
C GLY A 278 -7.35 58.99 -5.41
N GLN A 279 -7.34 59.82 -6.44
CA GLN A 279 -6.80 59.57 -7.78
C GLN A 279 -5.27 59.34 -7.75
N GLY A 280 -4.77 58.29 -8.40
CA GLY A 280 -3.33 58.13 -8.64
C GLY A 280 -2.89 56.82 -9.29
N ASN A 281 -2.81 56.81 -10.63
CA ASN A 281 -1.97 55.96 -11.48
C ASN A 281 -1.77 54.47 -11.11
N ALA A 282 -2.81 53.64 -11.34
CA ALA A 282 -2.70 52.17 -11.27
C ALA A 282 -2.66 51.47 -12.65
N GLY A 283 -2.93 52.19 -13.76
CA GLY A 283 -3.12 51.58 -15.08
C GLY A 283 -1.84 51.08 -15.77
N GLN A 284 -0.71 51.80 -15.64
CA GLN A 284 0.51 51.48 -16.40
C GLN A 284 1.44 50.46 -15.72
N TYR A 285 1.31 50.25 -14.40
CA TYR A 285 2.07 49.22 -13.68
C TYR A 285 1.43 47.83 -13.81
N LEU A 286 0.12 47.79 -14.09
CA LEU A 286 -0.66 46.56 -14.21
C LEU A 286 -0.35 45.81 -15.52
N GLU A 287 -0.10 46.51 -16.63
CA GLU A 287 0.09 45.88 -17.94
C GLU A 287 1.46 45.17 -18.07
N GLN A 288 2.52 45.69 -17.42
CA GLN A 288 3.83 45.03 -17.39
C GLN A 288 3.93 43.90 -16.34
N GLN A 289 3.21 44.00 -15.21
CA GLN A 289 3.16 42.90 -14.24
C GLN A 289 2.18 41.79 -14.62
N VAL A 290 1.10 42.09 -15.34
CA VAL A 290 0.16 41.07 -15.84
C VAL A 290 0.83 40.20 -16.92
N GLN A 291 1.67 40.75 -17.80
CA GLN A 291 2.40 39.93 -18.79
C GLN A 291 3.47 39.02 -18.16
N ALA A 292 4.13 39.46 -17.07
CA ALA A 292 5.05 38.60 -16.31
C ALA A 292 4.30 37.57 -15.43
N ALA A 293 3.13 37.94 -14.91
CA ALA A 293 2.28 37.08 -14.11
C ALA A 293 1.52 36.05 -14.94
N GLU A 294 1.13 36.33 -16.19
CA GLU A 294 0.52 35.34 -17.10
C GLU A 294 1.49 34.19 -17.40
N GLY A 295 2.78 34.48 -17.59
CA GLY A 295 3.81 33.46 -17.79
C GLY A 295 4.09 32.60 -16.53
N GLU A 296 3.94 33.15 -15.33
CA GLU A 296 4.04 32.38 -14.08
C GLU A 296 2.73 31.70 -13.68
N LEU A 297 1.58 32.29 -14.00
CA LEU A 297 0.25 31.73 -13.81
C LEU A 297 -0.04 30.61 -14.79
N ASP A 298 0.51 30.62 -16.01
CA ASP A 298 0.46 29.48 -16.92
C ASP A 298 1.45 28.39 -16.51
N LYS A 299 2.57 28.74 -15.87
CA LYS A 299 3.45 27.76 -15.21
C LYS A 299 2.81 27.19 -13.94
N LEU A 300 2.08 27.99 -13.17
CA LEU A 300 1.39 27.57 -11.95
C LEU A 300 0.09 26.85 -12.26
N LYS A 301 -0.69 27.26 -13.26
CA LYS A 301 -1.83 26.50 -13.83
C LYS A 301 -1.35 25.24 -14.53
N GLY A 302 -0.22 25.28 -15.25
CA GLY A 302 0.40 24.10 -15.83
C GLY A 302 0.84 23.10 -14.75
N LYS A 303 1.49 23.59 -13.68
CA LYS A 303 1.84 22.80 -12.50
C LYS A 303 0.62 22.35 -11.71
N LEU A 304 -0.41 23.18 -11.55
CA LEU A 304 -1.62 22.88 -10.79
C LEU A 304 -2.55 21.93 -11.55
N ASN A 305 -2.64 22.04 -12.88
CA ASN A 305 -3.33 21.06 -13.73
C ASN A 305 -2.52 19.76 -13.81
N GLN A 306 -1.19 19.80 -13.80
CA GLN A 306 -0.37 18.60 -13.61
C GLN A 306 -0.58 17.98 -12.23
N LEU A 307 -0.61 18.77 -11.15
CA LEU A 307 -0.79 18.31 -9.76
C LEU A 307 -2.22 17.80 -9.51
N GLY A 308 -3.23 18.50 -9.99
CA GLY A 308 -4.65 18.14 -9.86
C GLY A 308 -5.08 16.97 -10.74
N ALA A 309 -4.47 16.80 -11.93
CA ALA A 309 -4.72 15.64 -12.80
C ALA A 309 -3.85 14.41 -12.47
N THR A 310 -2.88 14.51 -11.56
CA THR A 310 -2.03 13.36 -11.14
C THR A 310 -2.30 12.87 -9.72
N SER A 311 -2.82 13.71 -8.82
CA SER A 311 -3.15 13.29 -7.45
C SER A 311 -4.49 12.56 -7.28
N GLY A 312 -5.25 12.32 -8.35
CA GLY A 312 -6.48 11.52 -8.28
C GLY A 312 -6.79 10.81 -9.57
N SER A 313 -6.54 9.49 -9.61
CA SER A 313 -7.17 8.40 -10.40
C SER A 313 -7.61 8.59 -11.87
N THR A 314 -7.36 9.73 -12.50
CA THR A 314 -7.93 10.12 -13.80
C THR A 314 -6.97 9.87 -14.97
N ASN A 315 -5.68 9.72 -14.68
CA ASN A 315 -4.63 9.42 -15.67
C ASN A 315 -4.24 7.94 -15.76
N MET A 316 -4.99 7.05 -15.08
CA MET A 316 -4.77 5.61 -15.16
C MET A 316 -5.29 5.11 -16.50
N THR A 317 -4.45 4.47 -17.30
CA THR A 317 -4.87 3.94 -18.60
C THR A 317 -6.02 2.94 -18.37
N MET A 318 -7.23 3.26 -18.84
CA MET A 318 -8.37 2.34 -18.75
C MET A 318 -7.97 0.98 -19.36
N PRO A 319 -8.01 -0.11 -18.57
CA PRO A 319 -7.51 -1.40 -19.03
C PRO A 319 -8.51 -2.02 -20.01
N ASN A 320 -8.03 -2.52 -21.14
CA ASN A 320 -8.84 -3.36 -22.05
C ASN A 320 -8.90 -4.83 -21.56
N PHE A 321 -8.71 -5.05 -20.26
CA PHE A 321 -8.68 -6.36 -19.62
C PHE A 321 -9.22 -6.23 -18.20
N GLN A 322 -9.74 -7.31 -17.64
CA GLN A 322 -10.20 -7.33 -16.24
C GLN A 322 -8.98 -7.34 -15.28
N PRO A 323 -8.78 -6.30 -14.44
CA PRO A 323 -7.65 -6.25 -13.51
C PRO A 323 -7.73 -7.29 -12.39
N ASP A 324 -6.57 -7.71 -11.90
CA ASP A 324 -6.36 -8.64 -10.78
C ASP A 324 -5.76 -7.89 -9.59
N GLY A 325 -6.56 -7.72 -8.54
CA GLY A 325 -6.20 -6.94 -7.35
C GLY A 325 -5.14 -7.61 -6.47
N GLN A 326 -4.79 -8.88 -6.68
CA GLN A 326 -3.71 -9.52 -5.91
C GLN A 326 -2.33 -9.10 -6.41
N LYS A 327 -2.19 -8.76 -7.69
CA LYS A 327 -0.87 -8.51 -8.31
C LYS A 327 -0.13 -7.31 -7.75
N THR A 328 -0.86 -6.39 -7.14
CA THR A 328 -0.30 -5.19 -6.51
C THR A 328 0.02 -5.39 -5.03
N LYS A 329 -0.61 -6.37 -4.37
CA LYS A 329 -0.44 -6.61 -2.93
C LYS A 329 0.90 -7.24 -2.61
N LYS A 330 1.44 -6.91 -1.41
CA LYS A 330 2.68 -7.49 -0.87
C LYS A 330 2.50 -8.99 -0.58
N PHE A 331 3.60 -9.75 -0.55
CA PHE A 331 3.60 -11.19 -0.28
C PHE A 331 2.80 -11.56 0.98
N LEU A 332 3.04 -10.86 2.10
CA LEU A 332 2.34 -11.10 3.36
C LEU A 332 0.83 -10.81 3.29
N GLN A 333 0.40 -9.89 2.43
CA GLN A 333 -1.02 -9.58 2.21
C GLN A 333 -1.74 -10.59 1.31
N ARG A 334 -0.99 -11.55 0.73
CA ARG A 334 -1.52 -12.66 -0.08
C ARG A 334 -1.60 -13.97 0.70
N LEU A 335 -1.09 -14.00 1.94
CA LEU A 335 -1.21 -15.14 2.83
C LEU A 335 -2.62 -15.15 3.44
N GLU A 336 -3.29 -16.29 3.33
CA GLU A 336 -4.57 -16.56 3.98
C GLU A 336 -4.35 -17.52 5.13
N PHE A 337 -4.87 -17.20 6.30
CA PHE A 337 -4.96 -18.17 7.39
C PHE A 337 -6.35 -18.79 7.39
N GLY A 338 -6.43 -20.11 7.29
CA GLY A 338 -7.69 -20.82 7.24
C GLY A 338 -7.75 -21.96 8.25
N TRP A 339 -8.94 -22.23 8.77
CA TRP A 339 -9.22 -23.43 9.54
C TRP A 339 -10.45 -24.13 9.00
N ASN A 340 -10.49 -25.46 9.12
CA ASN A 340 -11.64 -26.26 8.72
C ASN A 340 -11.97 -27.35 9.74
N LEU A 341 -13.24 -27.72 9.74
CA LEU A 341 -13.79 -28.82 10.50
C LEU A 341 -14.38 -29.84 9.53
N GLN A 342 -14.07 -31.10 9.79
CA GLN A 342 -14.65 -32.24 9.08
C GLN A 342 -15.06 -33.28 10.11
N SER A 343 -16.35 -33.59 10.18
CA SER A 343 -16.85 -34.66 11.03
C SER A 343 -16.96 -35.95 10.22
N GLN A 344 -16.51 -37.06 10.80
CA GLN A 344 -16.62 -38.39 10.23
C GLN A 344 -17.40 -39.29 11.19
N GLY A 345 -18.41 -39.99 10.65
CA GLY A 345 -19.14 -40.99 11.40
C GLY A 345 -18.28 -42.18 11.81
N ALA A 346 -18.70 -42.90 12.86
CA ALA A 346 -18.03 -44.11 13.33
C ALA A 346 -18.01 -45.20 12.23
N ARG A 347 -16.92 -45.97 12.18
CA ARG A 347 -16.70 -47.11 11.28
C ARG A 347 -16.37 -48.36 12.08
N THR A 348 -16.36 -49.52 11.42
CA THR A 348 -16.03 -50.82 12.03
C THR A 348 -14.72 -50.84 12.80
N LEU A 349 -13.73 -50.02 12.39
CA LEU A 349 -12.38 -49.99 12.98
C LEU A 349 -11.98 -48.63 13.58
N LEU A 350 -12.82 -47.59 13.44
CA LEU A 350 -12.51 -46.23 13.91
C LEU A 350 -13.74 -45.61 14.59
N PRO A 351 -13.60 -44.95 15.74
CA PRO A 351 -14.70 -44.21 16.37
C PRO A 351 -15.13 -43.01 15.53
N ALA A 352 -16.29 -42.42 15.85
CA ALA A 352 -16.67 -41.13 15.30
C ALA A 352 -15.62 -40.09 15.70
N ALA A 353 -15.15 -39.31 14.72
CA ALA A 353 -14.05 -38.39 14.91
C ALA A 353 -14.31 -37.06 14.22
N THR A 354 -13.75 -36.00 14.80
CA THR A 354 -13.75 -34.67 14.21
C THR A 354 -12.32 -34.28 13.88
N ASP A 355 -12.09 -33.93 12.63
CA ASP A 355 -10.84 -33.41 12.11
C ASP A 355 -10.84 -31.88 12.21
N PHE A 356 -9.93 -31.37 13.01
CA PHE A 356 -9.60 -29.95 13.04
C PHE A 356 -8.40 -29.69 12.15
N GLY A 357 -8.57 -28.93 11.07
CA GLY A 357 -7.48 -28.55 10.18
C GLY A 357 -7.12 -27.08 10.28
N LEU A 358 -5.82 -26.81 10.26
CA LEU A 358 -5.23 -25.48 10.10
C LEU A 358 -4.51 -25.42 8.77
N SER A 359 -4.60 -24.30 8.08
CA SER A 359 -4.05 -24.13 6.75
C SER A 359 -3.50 -22.72 6.52
N LEU A 360 -2.43 -22.66 5.77
CA LEU A 360 -1.80 -21.45 5.27
C LEU A 360 -1.89 -21.46 3.74
N GLY A 361 -2.69 -20.55 3.20
CA GLY A 361 -2.90 -20.36 1.77
C GLY A 361 -2.10 -19.18 1.22
N TYR A 362 -1.80 -19.21 -0.07
CA TYR A 362 -1.21 -18.14 -0.86
C TYR A 362 -2.08 -17.86 -2.10
N ARG A 363 -2.58 -16.63 -2.23
CA ARG A 363 -3.32 -16.18 -3.41
C ARG A 363 -2.37 -15.85 -4.56
N LEU A 364 -2.37 -16.67 -5.61
CA LEU A 364 -1.61 -16.39 -6.85
C LEU A 364 -2.29 -15.32 -7.71
N SER A 365 -3.62 -15.33 -7.73
CA SER A 365 -4.48 -14.36 -8.44
C SER A 365 -5.84 -14.28 -7.77
N ASP A 366 -6.69 -13.33 -8.16
CA ASP A 366 -8.11 -13.29 -7.76
C ASP A 366 -8.91 -14.56 -8.14
N LYS A 367 -8.32 -15.45 -8.97
CA LYS A 367 -8.94 -16.67 -9.49
C LYS A 367 -8.18 -17.95 -9.11
N ALA A 368 -7.06 -17.87 -8.39
CA ALA A 368 -6.29 -19.06 -8.03
C ALA A 368 -5.54 -18.88 -6.71
N SER A 369 -5.61 -19.90 -5.86
CA SER A 369 -4.86 -19.98 -4.59
C SER A 369 -4.31 -21.38 -4.38
N LEU A 370 -3.14 -21.50 -3.76
CA LEU A 370 -2.60 -22.78 -3.32
C LEU A 370 -2.28 -22.70 -1.83
N GLY A 371 -2.20 -23.82 -1.12
CA GLY A 371 -1.85 -23.80 0.28
C GLY A 371 -1.42 -25.13 0.83
N ILE A 372 -0.90 -25.08 2.05
CA ILE A 372 -0.50 -26.22 2.85
C ILE A 372 -1.18 -26.15 4.21
N GLY A 373 -1.36 -27.29 4.87
CA GLY A 373 -2.03 -27.34 6.16
C GLY A 373 -1.70 -28.59 6.94
N GLY A 374 -1.99 -28.52 8.24
CA GLY A 374 -1.97 -29.66 9.14
C GLY A 374 -3.37 -29.94 9.64
N SER A 375 -3.64 -31.17 10.04
CA SER A 375 -4.88 -31.52 10.73
C SER A 375 -4.63 -32.39 11.93
N TYR A 376 -5.47 -32.22 12.96
CA TYR A 376 -5.51 -33.04 14.15
C TYR A 376 -6.87 -33.75 14.21
N ARG A 377 -6.83 -35.07 14.36
CA ARG A 377 -8.03 -35.90 14.44
C ARG A 377 -8.31 -36.23 15.91
N LEU A 378 -9.46 -35.77 16.38
CA LEU A 378 -9.95 -36.07 17.72
C LEU A 378 -11.10 -37.07 17.63
N GLY A 379 -10.95 -38.24 18.25
CA GLY A 379 -11.98 -39.26 18.38
C GLY A 379 -12.87 -39.00 19.60
N TRP A 380 -14.17 -39.27 19.46
CA TRP A 380 -15.16 -39.01 20.51
C TRP A 380 -15.91 -40.29 20.93
N GLY A 381 -15.67 -41.44 20.28
CA GLY A 381 -16.29 -42.74 20.58
C GLY A 381 -17.28 -43.23 19.52
N SER A 382 -17.91 -44.39 19.76
CA SER A 382 -18.84 -45.03 18.82
C SER A 382 -20.33 -44.70 19.05
N SER A 383 -20.70 -44.07 20.17
CA SER A 383 -22.10 -43.73 20.51
C SER A 383 -22.19 -42.67 21.62
N ILE A 384 -23.32 -41.94 21.70
CA ILE A 384 -23.60 -40.85 22.68
C ILE A 384 -23.50 -41.33 24.14
N SER A 385 -23.65 -42.63 24.39
CA SER A 385 -23.52 -43.26 25.71
C SER A 385 -22.08 -43.58 26.14
N HIS A 386 -21.09 -43.46 25.25
CA HIS A 386 -19.69 -43.83 25.51
C HIS A 386 -18.73 -42.80 24.89
N ILE A 387 -18.76 -41.57 25.41
CA ILE A 387 -17.86 -40.50 24.98
C ILE A 387 -16.46 -40.80 25.53
N ARG A 388 -15.52 -41.11 24.65
CA ARG A 388 -14.09 -41.22 24.99
C ARG A 388 -13.31 -40.28 24.08
N LEU A 389 -12.65 -39.31 24.69
CA LEU A 389 -11.71 -38.45 23.97
C LEU A 389 -10.43 -39.24 23.72
N SER A 390 -10.17 -39.56 22.46
CA SER A 390 -8.94 -40.24 22.04
C SER A 390 -8.22 -39.40 20.98
N ASN A 391 -6.89 -39.32 21.12
CA ASN A 391 -6.05 -38.82 20.03
C ASN A 391 -6.01 -39.87 18.94
N GLN A 392 -6.47 -39.52 17.74
CA GLN A 392 -6.63 -40.48 16.64
C GLN A 392 -5.61 -40.25 15.51
N GLY A 393 -4.90 -39.12 15.50
CA GLY A 393 -3.87 -38.89 14.51
C GLY A 393 -3.60 -37.45 14.11
N LEU A 394 -2.59 -37.30 13.25
CA LEU A 394 -2.17 -36.05 12.62
C LEU A 394 -2.25 -36.20 11.11
N GLY A 395 -2.49 -35.11 10.38
CA GLY A 395 -2.50 -35.11 8.92
C GLY A 395 -1.75 -33.92 8.36
N ILE A 396 -1.21 -34.09 7.16
CA ILE A 396 -0.63 -33.02 6.35
C ILE A 396 -1.46 -32.92 5.08
N ARG A 397 -1.75 -31.68 4.67
CA ARG A 397 -2.62 -31.37 3.54
C ARG A 397 -1.96 -30.35 2.64
N SER A 398 -2.21 -30.48 1.34
CA SER A 398 -1.89 -29.48 0.32
C SER A 398 -3.09 -29.30 -0.57
N TYR A 399 -3.35 -28.08 -1.03
CA TYR A 399 -4.51 -27.80 -1.87
C TYR A 399 -4.21 -26.72 -2.91
N VAL A 400 -4.99 -26.77 -4.00
CA VAL A 400 -5.05 -25.78 -5.06
C VAL A 400 -6.53 -25.51 -5.36
N ASP A 401 -6.94 -24.25 -5.26
CA ASP A 401 -8.27 -23.78 -5.61
C ASP A 401 -8.20 -22.90 -6.87
N ILE A 402 -9.08 -23.16 -7.84
CA ILE A 402 -9.25 -22.36 -9.06
C ILE A 402 -10.70 -21.88 -9.14
N LYS A 403 -10.91 -20.58 -9.34
CA LYS A 403 -12.24 -19.97 -9.40
C LYS A 403 -12.92 -20.34 -10.72
N ALA A 404 -14.09 -20.97 -10.62
CA ALA A 404 -14.91 -21.31 -11.78
C ALA A 404 -15.85 -20.13 -12.13
N LYS A 405 -16.89 -19.91 -11.32
CA LYS A 405 -17.86 -18.83 -11.56
C LYS A 405 -18.51 -18.39 -10.24
N GLY A 406 -18.65 -17.07 -10.06
CA GLY A 406 -19.26 -16.49 -8.86
C GLY A 406 -18.50 -16.89 -7.58
N SER A 407 -19.22 -17.52 -6.65
CA SER A 407 -18.71 -18.08 -5.39
C SER A 407 -18.21 -19.52 -5.49
N ILE A 408 -18.25 -20.13 -6.68
CA ILE A 408 -17.89 -21.54 -6.89
C ILE A 408 -16.45 -21.65 -7.39
N TRP A 409 -15.70 -22.53 -6.73
CA TRP A 409 -14.30 -22.85 -6.98
C TRP A 409 -14.15 -24.35 -7.18
N ILE A 410 -13.20 -24.74 -8.02
CA ILE A 410 -12.75 -26.12 -8.18
C ILE A 410 -11.53 -26.28 -7.29
N SER A 411 -11.52 -27.30 -6.45
CA SER A 411 -10.48 -27.56 -5.47
C SER A 411 -9.87 -28.94 -5.71
N GLY A 412 -8.55 -29.01 -5.77
CA GLY A 412 -7.79 -30.25 -5.78
C GLY A 412 -6.77 -30.26 -4.63
N GLY A 413 -6.47 -31.42 -4.07
CA GLY A 413 -5.52 -31.51 -2.96
C GLY A 413 -4.95 -32.90 -2.72
N LEU A 414 -3.78 -32.94 -2.09
CA LEU A 414 -3.14 -34.17 -1.65
C LEU A 414 -3.03 -34.15 -0.13
N GLU A 415 -3.35 -35.28 0.49
CA GLU A 415 -3.28 -35.42 1.95
C GLU A 415 -2.52 -36.68 2.36
N GLY A 416 -1.81 -36.59 3.47
CA GLY A 416 -1.22 -37.71 4.18
C GLY A 416 -1.75 -37.71 5.60
N ASN A 417 -2.52 -38.73 5.97
CA ASN A 417 -3.11 -38.88 7.30
C ASN A 417 -2.36 -39.98 8.06
N TYR A 418 -1.83 -39.64 9.23
CA TYR A 418 -1.15 -40.53 10.15
C TYR A 418 -2.07 -40.91 11.31
N TYR A 419 -2.40 -42.20 11.44
CA TYR A 419 -3.29 -42.71 12.47
C TYR A 419 -2.49 -43.41 13.57
N GLN A 420 -2.65 -42.96 14.81
CA GLN A 420 -1.95 -43.55 15.97
C GLN A 420 -2.45 -44.97 16.28
N ASP A 421 -3.76 -45.21 16.19
CA ASP A 421 -4.36 -46.52 16.45
C ASP A 421 -3.87 -47.61 15.49
N PHE A 422 -3.45 -47.23 14.27
CA PHE A 422 -2.91 -48.16 13.28
C PHE A 422 -1.47 -48.58 13.57
N GLN A 423 -0.76 -47.91 14.49
CA GLN A 423 0.55 -48.39 14.96
C GLN A 423 0.43 -49.64 15.82
N ASN A 424 -0.61 -49.72 16.66
CA ASN A 424 -0.87 -50.89 17.49
C ASN A 424 -1.37 -52.07 16.64
N LEU A 425 -2.19 -51.79 15.61
CA LEU A 425 -2.68 -52.81 14.67
C LEU A 425 -1.62 -53.27 13.65
N ARG A 426 -0.60 -52.46 13.37
CA ARG A 426 0.56 -52.87 12.57
C ARG A 426 1.36 -54.03 13.17
N GLN A 427 1.29 -54.20 14.49
CA GLN A 427 1.89 -55.34 15.17
C GLN A 427 1.14 -56.66 14.87
N LEU A 428 -0.11 -56.55 14.39
CA LEU A 428 -1.01 -57.67 14.10
C LEU A 428 -1.16 -57.92 12.58
N ASP A 429 -1.14 -56.88 11.74
CA ASP A 429 -1.08 -57.02 10.27
C ASP A 429 -0.13 -55.97 9.66
N PRO A 430 1.03 -56.39 9.09
CA PRO A 430 2.02 -55.50 8.51
C PRO A 430 1.56 -54.78 7.23
N ARG A 431 0.42 -55.17 6.64
CA ARG A 431 -0.16 -54.51 5.44
C ARG A 431 -0.85 -53.18 5.75
N ILE A 432 -1.11 -52.87 7.02
CA ILE A 432 -1.74 -51.61 7.42
C ILE A 432 -0.68 -50.50 7.39
N ALA A 433 -0.84 -49.52 6.50
CA ALA A 433 0.04 -48.36 6.45
C ALA A 433 -0.39 -47.30 7.48
N ALA A 434 0.52 -46.91 8.39
CA ALA A 434 0.25 -45.84 9.36
C ALA A 434 -0.04 -44.50 8.69
N TRP A 435 0.54 -44.27 7.50
CA TRP A 435 0.27 -43.13 6.63
C TRP A 435 -0.68 -43.53 5.50
N GLN A 436 -1.87 -42.93 5.48
CA GLN A 436 -2.81 -43.06 4.38
C GLN A 436 -2.71 -41.83 3.47
N LYS A 437 -2.54 -42.07 2.17
CA LYS A 437 -2.51 -41.01 1.16
C LYS A 437 -3.90 -40.82 0.55
N SER A 438 -4.31 -39.57 0.39
CA SER A 438 -5.57 -39.19 -0.26
C SER A 438 -5.31 -38.23 -1.40
N ALA A 439 -6.05 -38.39 -2.49
CA ALA A 439 -6.03 -37.47 -3.63
C ALA A 439 -7.45 -36.96 -3.85
N LEU A 440 -7.65 -35.69 -3.50
CA LEU A 440 -8.96 -35.06 -3.44
C LEU A 440 -9.18 -34.17 -4.65
N LEU A 441 -10.38 -34.24 -5.21
CA LEU A 441 -10.87 -33.27 -6.19
C LEU A 441 -12.34 -32.98 -5.92
N GLY A 442 -12.75 -31.73 -6.06
CA GLY A 442 -14.16 -31.40 -5.95
C GLY A 442 -14.43 -29.91 -6.07
N ILE A 443 -15.51 -29.50 -5.43
CA ILE A 443 -16.08 -28.17 -5.56
C ILE A 443 -16.12 -27.49 -4.20
N THR A 444 -15.68 -26.24 -4.16
CA THR A 444 -15.72 -25.38 -2.98
C THR A 444 -16.61 -24.17 -3.26
N LYS A 445 -17.56 -23.91 -2.37
CA LYS A 445 -18.34 -22.66 -2.35
C LYS A 445 -17.75 -21.72 -1.29
N LYS A 446 -17.23 -20.57 -1.73
CA LYS A 446 -16.68 -19.52 -0.86
C LYS A 446 -17.71 -18.40 -0.72
N TYR A 447 -18.07 -18.01 0.50
CA TYR A 447 -19.07 -16.98 0.77
C TYR A 447 -18.59 -16.03 1.86
N GLN A 448 -18.93 -14.74 1.75
CA GLN A 448 -18.52 -13.73 2.72
C GLN A 448 -19.34 -13.90 4.01
N LEU A 449 -18.70 -14.16 5.16
CA LEU A 449 -19.39 -14.12 6.47
C LEU A 449 -19.38 -12.71 7.06
N SER A 450 -18.23 -12.03 7.00
CA SER A 450 -18.06 -10.67 7.52
C SER A 450 -16.99 -9.92 6.73
N ARG A 451 -16.78 -8.63 6.99
CA ARG A 451 -15.80 -7.78 6.27
C ARG A 451 -14.37 -8.35 6.24
N HIS A 452 -14.01 -9.21 7.20
CA HIS A 452 -12.68 -9.80 7.35
C HIS A 452 -12.68 -11.34 7.46
N LYS A 453 -13.81 -12.00 7.15
CA LYS A 453 -13.92 -13.46 7.25
C LYS A 453 -14.69 -14.02 6.05
N GLU A 454 -14.09 -15.04 5.44
CA GLU A 454 -14.66 -15.77 4.31
C GLU A 454 -14.93 -17.22 4.72
N GLY A 455 -16.15 -17.69 4.51
CA GLY A 455 -16.57 -19.07 4.77
C GLY A 455 -16.35 -19.94 3.57
N ARG A 456 -16.01 -21.21 3.82
CA ARG A 456 -15.73 -22.22 2.81
C ARG A 456 -16.56 -23.46 3.11
N MET A 457 -17.33 -23.91 2.13
CA MET A 457 -18.00 -25.22 2.12
C MET A 457 -17.40 -26.04 0.98
N GLN A 458 -16.84 -27.20 1.29
CA GLN A 458 -16.15 -28.04 0.31
C GLN A 458 -16.83 -29.40 0.22
N LEU A 459 -17.03 -29.86 -1.00
CA LEU A 459 -17.44 -31.21 -1.33
C LEU A 459 -16.36 -31.83 -2.21
N LEU A 460 -15.64 -32.81 -1.66
CA LEU A 460 -14.43 -33.38 -2.23
C LEU A 460 -14.61 -34.89 -2.42
N TYR A 461 -14.07 -35.44 -3.51
CA TYR A 461 -14.01 -36.86 -3.78
C TYR A 461 -12.55 -37.34 -3.67
N ASP A 462 -12.32 -38.38 -2.87
CA ASP A 462 -11.03 -39.04 -2.70
C ASP A 462 -10.90 -40.22 -3.66
N PHE A 463 -10.07 -40.06 -4.69
CA PHE A 463 -9.80 -41.11 -5.67
C PHE A 463 -8.99 -42.27 -5.09
N LEU A 464 -8.28 -42.06 -3.97
CA LEU A 464 -7.47 -43.09 -3.33
C LEU A 464 -8.22 -43.82 -2.21
N ALA A 465 -9.48 -43.48 -1.94
CA ALA A 465 -10.28 -44.10 -0.86
C ALA A 465 -10.37 -45.63 -0.98
N GLY A 466 -10.42 -46.15 -2.22
CA GLY A 466 -10.44 -47.60 -2.48
C GLY A 466 -9.11 -48.32 -2.20
N GLN A 467 -7.98 -47.61 -2.16
CA GLN A 467 -6.66 -48.18 -1.89
C GLN A 467 -6.25 -48.06 -0.42
N GLN A 468 -7.04 -47.35 0.39
CA GLN A 468 -6.77 -47.16 1.81
C GLN A 468 -7.29 -48.35 2.61
N THR A 469 -6.49 -48.81 3.56
CA THR A 469 -6.87 -49.88 4.50
C THR A 469 -6.83 -49.30 5.92
N PRO A 470 -7.96 -49.24 6.64
CA PRO A 470 -9.34 -49.49 6.19
C PRO A 470 -9.84 -48.44 5.19
N HIS A 471 -10.82 -48.82 4.35
CA HIS A 471 -11.39 -47.95 3.32
C HIS A 471 -11.95 -46.65 3.91
N ALA A 472 -11.46 -45.50 3.43
CA ALA A 472 -12.03 -44.20 3.81
C ALA A 472 -13.31 -43.89 3.03
N GLN A 473 -13.99 -42.82 3.43
CA GLN A 473 -15.19 -42.38 2.74
C GLN A 473 -14.72 -41.65 1.47
N PRO A 474 -15.18 -42.08 0.28
CA PRO A 474 -14.77 -41.45 -0.95
C PRO A 474 -15.30 -40.01 -1.03
N LEU A 475 -16.47 -39.71 -0.45
CA LEU A 475 -17.02 -38.37 -0.40
C LEU A 475 -16.70 -37.70 0.94
N GLN A 476 -16.07 -36.53 0.89
CA GLN A 476 -15.72 -35.72 2.05
C GLN A 476 -16.41 -34.37 1.99
N PHE A 477 -17.09 -34.01 3.08
CA PHE A 477 -17.68 -32.68 3.25
C PHE A 477 -16.92 -31.91 4.32
N ARG A 478 -16.55 -30.67 4.03
CA ARG A 478 -15.78 -29.81 4.94
C ARG A 478 -16.39 -28.43 5.04
N VAL A 479 -16.39 -27.89 6.24
CA VAL A 479 -16.80 -26.51 6.50
C VAL A 479 -15.66 -25.79 7.20
N GLY A 480 -15.33 -24.59 6.75
CA GLY A 480 -14.23 -23.83 7.32
C GLY A 480 -14.37 -22.33 7.11
N CYS A 481 -13.41 -21.59 7.64
CA CYS A 481 -13.32 -20.15 7.51
C CYS A 481 -11.86 -19.76 7.24
N SER A 482 -11.66 -18.76 6.39
CA SER A 482 -10.38 -18.09 6.17
C SER A 482 -10.47 -16.61 6.54
N LEU A 483 -9.34 -16.07 7.00
CA LEU A 483 -9.12 -14.68 7.36
C LEU A 483 -8.33 -13.95 6.26
#